data_AF-A0A1V5PMX4-F1
#
_entry.id   AF-A0A1V5PMX4-F1
#
_cell.length_a   1.000
_cell.length_b   1.000
_cell.length_c   1.000
_cell.angle_alpha   90.00
_cell.angle_beta   90.00
_cell.angle_gamma   90.00
#
_symmetry.space_group_name_H-M   'P 1'
#
loop_
_entity.id
_entity.type
_entity.pdbx_description
1 polymer ?
#
loop_
_entity_poly.entity_id
_entity_poly.type
_entity_poly.pdbx_seq_one_letter_code
_entity_poly.pdbx_strand_id
1 'polypeptide(L)'
;MSQQNWYLVAYDIREQSRLQKVTNLMTGYGTRVQYSIFRCRLSERHLERLKWKITKRITEEDDLFIMQLCPSCIKRLRQKFGEEEWPKKILSFEIV
;
A
#
# COMPACT_ATOMS: atom_id res chain seq x y z
N MET A 1 -17.04 7.11 -12.47
CA MET A 1 -15.73 6.53 -12.06
C MET A 1 -15.41 7.04 -10.66
N SER A 2 -15.17 6.17 -9.68
CA SER A 2 -14.83 6.62 -8.31
C SER A 2 -13.46 7.29 -8.31
N GLN A 3 -13.36 8.48 -7.72
CA GLN A 3 -12.07 9.17 -7.56
C GLN A 3 -11.10 8.26 -6.80
N GLN A 4 -9.90 8.11 -7.35
CA GLN A 4 -8.82 7.40 -6.67
C GLN A 4 -7.95 8.41 -5.91
N ASN A 5 -7.34 7.97 -4.81
CA ASN A 5 -6.39 8.68 -3.98
C ASN A 5 -5.09 7.87 -3.84
N TRP A 6 -3.97 8.56 -3.65
CA TRP A 6 -2.69 7.91 -3.36
C TRP A 6 -2.61 7.64 -1.87
N TYR A 7 -2.14 6.45 -1.51
CA TYR A 7 -1.95 6.04 -0.12
C TYR A 7 -0.54 5.47 0.06
N LEU A 8 0.06 5.81 1.19
CA LEU A 8 1.18 5.07 1.76
C LEU A 8 0.60 4.09 2.78
N VAL A 9 0.88 2.81 2.61
CA VAL A 9 0.46 1.73 3.51
C VAL A 9 1.72 1.13 4.08
N ALA A 10 1.90 1.24 5.38
CA ALA A 10 2.99 0.63 6.12
C ALA A 10 2.43 -0.38 7.12
N TYR A 11 3.19 -1.43 7.40
CA TYR A 11 2.83 -2.43 8.39
C TYR A 11 4.02 -2.80 9.25
N ASP A 12 3.77 -3.16 10.50
CA ASP A 12 4.76 -3.80 11.38
C ASP A 12 4.19 -5.17 11.77
N ILE A 13 4.69 -6.23 11.14
CA ILE A 13 4.17 -7.59 11.31
C ILE A 13 5.30 -8.47 11.83
N ARG A 14 5.08 -9.07 13.00
CA ARG A 14 6.14 -9.78 13.75
C ARG A 14 6.38 -11.19 13.23
N GLU A 15 5.32 -11.86 12.77
CA GLU A 15 5.39 -13.25 12.33
C GLU A 15 5.54 -13.34 10.81
N GLN A 16 6.54 -14.10 10.37
CA GLN A 16 6.97 -14.16 8.97
C GLN A 16 5.88 -14.71 8.03
N SER A 17 5.08 -15.69 8.46
CA SER A 17 4.00 -16.26 7.64
C SER A 17 2.86 -15.25 7.41
N ARG A 18 2.47 -14.47 8.43
CA ARG A 18 1.50 -13.37 8.29
C ARG A 18 2.05 -12.27 7.40
N LEU A 19 3.32 -11.92 7.56
CA LEU A 19 3.98 -10.93 6.73
C LEU A 19 3.99 -11.34 5.25
N GLN A 20 4.29 -12.60 4.93
CA GLN A 20 4.22 -13.12 3.57
C GLN A 20 2.80 -13.05 3.01
N LYS A 21 1.78 -13.43 3.79
CA LYS A 21 0.36 -13.35 3.38
C LYS A 21 -0.07 -11.91 3.09
N VAL A 22 0.33 -10.95 3.92
CA VAL A 22 0.02 -9.53 3.72
C VAL A 22 0.80 -8.98 2.52
N THR A 23 2.09 -9.28 2.40
CA THR A 23 2.91 -8.83 1.26
C THR A 23 2.33 -9.32 -0.07
N ASN A 24 1.94 -10.60 -0.16
CA ASN A 24 1.32 -11.18 -1.35
C ASN A 24 -0.06 -10.59 -1.66
N LEU A 25 -0.81 -10.18 -0.64
CA LEU A 25 -2.06 -9.43 -0.85
C LEU A 25 -1.76 -8.04 -1.42
N MET A 26 -0.77 -7.34 -0.86
CA MET A 26 -0.46 -5.94 -1.18
C MET A 26 0.06 -5.75 -2.61
N THR A 27 0.72 -6.74 -3.21
CA THR A 27 1.17 -6.69 -4.61
C THR A 27 0.03 -6.51 -5.62
N GLY A 28 -1.20 -6.94 -5.28
CA GLY A 28 -2.39 -6.71 -6.09
C GLY A 28 -3.03 -5.32 -5.93
N TYR A 29 -2.56 -4.51 -4.98
CA TYR A 29 -3.14 -3.21 -4.64
C TYR A 29 -2.19 -2.02 -4.89
N GLY A 30 -0.89 -2.28 -5.04
CA GLY A 30 0.08 -1.22 -5.26
C GLY A 30 1.51 -1.71 -5.41
N THR A 31 2.43 -0.76 -5.44
CA THR A 31 3.86 -1.00 -5.61
C THR A 31 4.56 -1.05 -4.26
N ARG A 32 5.42 -2.05 -4.05
CA ARG A 32 6.27 -2.13 -2.85
C ARG A 32 7.39 -1.08 -2.95
N VAL A 33 7.47 -0.20 -1.95
CA VAL A 33 8.47 0.89 -1.88
C VAL A 33 9.62 0.53 -0.95
N GLN A 34 9.32 -0.15 0.16
CA GLN A 34 10.30 -0.76 1.06
C GLN A 34 9.77 -2.10 1.55
N TYR A 35 10.57 -2.81 2.37
CA TYR A 35 10.17 -4.12 2.90
C TYR A 35 8.77 -4.09 3.53
N SER A 36 8.47 -3.07 4.33
CA SER A 36 7.17 -2.94 5.00
C SER A 36 6.34 -1.74 4.57
N ILE A 37 6.61 -1.19 3.39
CA ILE A 37 5.91 0.01 2.89
C ILE A 37 5.48 -0.22 1.44
N PHE A 38 4.19 -0.01 1.18
CA PHE A 38 3.57 -0.01 -0.13
C PHE A 38 2.98 1.35 -0.47
N ARG A 39 2.99 1.67 -1.76
CA ARG A 39 2.30 2.82 -2.33
C ARG A 39 1.15 2.32 -3.19
N CYS A 40 -0.07 2.74 -2.86
CA CYS A 40 -1.29 2.29 -3.52
C CYS A 40 -2.07 3.46 -4.15
N ARG A 41 -2.74 3.21 -5.27
CA ARG A 41 -3.68 4.15 -5.91
C ARG A 41 -5.08 3.55 -5.84
N LEU A 42 -5.87 3.95 -4.86
CA LEU A 42 -7.12 3.26 -4.51
C LEU A 42 -8.29 4.24 -4.48
N SER A 43 -9.49 3.78 -4.82
CA SER A 43 -10.72 4.45 -4.40
C SER A 43 -11.00 4.13 -2.93
N GLU A 44 -11.87 4.89 -2.28
CA GLU A 44 -12.27 4.62 -0.88
C GLU A 44 -12.80 3.20 -0.69
N ARG A 45 -13.63 2.71 -1.62
CA ARG A 45 -14.13 1.33 -1.59
C ARG A 45 -13.00 0.30 -1.62
N HIS A 46 -11.98 0.51 -2.47
CA HIS A 46 -10.83 -0.39 -2.53
C HIS A 46 -9.93 -0.28 -1.29
N LEU A 47 -9.83 0.91 -0.70
CA LEU A 47 -9.12 1.11 0.56
C LEU A 47 -9.78 0.33 1.70
N GLU A 48 -11.10 0.44 1.86
CA GLU A 48 -11.82 -0.31 2.90
C GLU A 48 -11.78 -1.82 2.66
N ARG A 49 -11.89 -2.27 1.40
CA ARG A 49 -11.68 -3.68 1.04
C ARG A 49 -10.27 -4.16 1.41
N LEU A 50 -9.25 -3.32 1.19
CA LEU A 50 -7.88 -3.63 1.55
C LEU A 50 -7.73 -3.74 3.08
N LYS A 51 -8.19 -2.73 3.82
CA LYS A 51 -8.17 -2.71 5.30
C LYS A 51 -8.79 -3.98 5.86
N TRP A 52 -10.00 -4.32 5.42
CA TRP A 52 -10.68 -5.54 5.85
C TRP A 52 -9.89 -6.83 5.52
N LYS A 53 -9.29 -6.93 4.33
CA LYS A 53 -8.48 -8.11 3.96
C LYS A 53 -7.19 -8.21 4.79
N ILE A 54 -6.58 -7.09 5.17
CA ILE A 54 -5.39 -7.06 6.04
C ILE A 54 -5.78 -7.45 7.47
N THR A 55 -6.82 -6.84 8.04
CA THR A 55 -7.29 -7.15 9.41
C THR A 55 -7.58 -8.63 9.61
N LYS A 56 -8.04 -9.35 8.57
CA LYS A 56 -8.25 -10.81 8.61
C LYS A 56 -6.97 -11.66 8.63
N ARG A 57 -5.80 -11.06 8.39
CA ARG A 57 -4.51 -11.74 8.20
C ARG A 57 -3.48 -11.36 9.26
N ILE A 58 -3.74 -10.29 10.01
CA ILE A 58 -2.89 -9.80 11.09
C ILE A 58 -3.53 -10.11 12.45
N THR A 59 -2.73 -9.97 13.50
CA THR A 59 -3.15 -10.15 14.89
C THR A 59 -2.98 -8.85 15.68
N GLU A 60 -3.42 -8.81 16.92
CA GLU A 60 -3.34 -7.62 17.79
C GLU A 60 -1.90 -7.15 18.08
N GLU A 61 -0.91 -8.01 17.86
CA GLU A 61 0.50 -7.67 17.99
C GLU A 61 1.12 -7.00 16.76
N ASP A 62 0.36 -6.88 15.67
CA ASP A 62 0.80 -6.28 14.41
C ASP A 62 0.15 -4.90 14.22
N ASP A 63 0.88 -3.96 13.62
CA ASP A 63 0.39 -2.61 13.35
C ASP A 63 0.19 -2.35 11.86
N LEU A 64 -0.86 -1.58 11.54
CA LEU A 64 -1.17 -1.12 10.19
C LEU A 64 -1.30 0.40 10.17
N PHE A 65 -0.46 1.06 9.39
CA PHE A 65 -0.48 2.50 9.17
C PHE A 65 -0.88 2.82 7.74
N ILE A 66 -1.89 3.70 7.58
CA ILE A 66 -2.37 4.14 6.27
C ILE A 66 -2.44 5.66 6.26
N MET A 67 -1.72 6.27 5.32
CA MET A 67 -1.73 7.71 5.11
C MET A 67 -2.15 8.04 3.69
N GLN A 68 -3.20 8.85 3.53
CA GLN A 68 -3.52 9.44 2.24
C GLN A 68 -2.50 10.52 1.89
N LEU A 69 -2.01 10.50 0.66
CA LEU A 69 -1.04 11.46 0.14
C LEU A 69 -1.76 12.49 -0.73
N CYS A 70 -1.72 13.75 -0.30
CA CYS A 70 -2.14 14.86 -1.15
C CYS A 70 -1.07 15.17 -2.22
N PRO A 71 -1.41 15.95 -3.28
CA PRO A 71 -0.46 16.27 -4.34
C PRO A 71 0.85 16.90 -3.85
N SER A 72 0.78 17.71 -2.78
CA SER A 72 1.98 18.34 -2.21
C SER A 72 2.87 17.34 -1.45
N CYS A 73 2.29 16.35 -0.76
CA CYS A 73 3.05 15.27 -0.12
C CYS A 73 3.81 14.43 -1.14
N ILE A 74 3.18 14.11 -2.28
CA ILE A 74 3.79 13.35 -3.37
C ILE A 74 5.02 14.08 -3.94
N LYS A 75 4.88 15.38 -4.23
CA LYS A 75 5.99 16.20 -4.76
C LYS A 75 7.20 16.27 -3.81
N ARG A 76 6.94 16.22 -2.50
CA ARG A 76 7.98 16.27 -1.47
C ARG A 76 8.54 14.91 -1.08
N LEU A 77 7.92 13.80 -1.51
CA LEU A 77 8.40 12.47 -1.15
C LEU A 77 9.84 12.30 -1.65
N ARG A 78 10.73 11.86 -0.76
CA ARG A 78 12.13 11.55 -1.06
C ARG A 78 12.37 10.09 -0.71
N GLN A 79 12.93 9.32 -1.63
CA GLN A 79 13.33 7.94 -1.41
C GLN A 79 14.85 7.86 -1.53
N LYS A 80 15.51 7.29 -0.53
CA LYS A 80 16.98 7.25 -0.46
C LYS A 80 17.60 6.13 -1.33
N PHE A 81 16.80 5.16 -1.79
CA PHE A 81 17.25 4.01 -2.56
C PHE A 81 16.26 3.67 -3.69
N GLY A 82 16.77 3.54 -4.92
CA GLY A 82 16.03 3.15 -6.12
C GLY A 82 15.70 4.34 -7.04
N GLU A 83 16.34 4.36 -8.22
CA GLU A 83 15.95 5.24 -9.34
C GLU A 83 14.65 4.76 -10.04
N GLU A 84 13.67 4.24 -9.30
CA GLU A 84 12.36 4.01 -9.89
C GLU A 84 11.61 5.34 -9.91
N GLU A 85 11.73 6.05 -11.03
CA GLU A 85 10.80 7.12 -11.40
C GLU A 85 9.37 6.67 -11.08
N TRP A 86 8.58 7.57 -10.49
CA TRP A 86 7.13 7.36 -10.37
C TRP A 86 6.60 6.84 -11.71
N PRO A 87 5.86 5.72 -11.73
CA PRO A 87 5.55 5.05 -12.97
C PRO A 87 4.77 6.04 -13.86
N LYS A 88 5.40 6.45 -14.97
CA LYS A 88 4.83 7.37 -15.97
C LYS A 88 3.54 6.79 -16.57
N LYS A 89 3.37 5.47 -16.50
CA LYS A 89 2.17 4.73 -16.83
C LYS A 89 1.52 4.23 -15.53
N ILE A 90 0.27 4.63 -15.29
CA ILE A 90 -0.54 4.06 -14.23
C ILE A 90 -0.67 2.55 -14.50
N LEU A 91 0.00 1.72 -13.69
CA LEU A 91 -0.29 0.30 -13.68
C LEU A 91 -1.72 0.16 -13.14
N SER A 92 -2.64 -0.18 -14.03
CA SER A 92 -3.98 -0.61 -13.64
C SER A 92 -3.82 -1.98 -13.00
N PHE A 93 -3.59 -2.01 -11.68
CA PHE A 93 -3.74 -3.25 -10.94
C PHE A 93 -5.22 -3.65 -11.04
N GLU A 94 -5.53 -4.78 -11.67
CA GLU A 94 -6.87 -5.34 -11.60
C GLU A 94 -7.09 -5.89 -10.19
N ILE A 95 -7.93 -5.21 -9.45
CA ILE A 95 -8.39 -5.65 -8.15
C ILE A 95 -9.46 -6.72 -8.40
N VAL A 96 -9.04 -7.97 -8.62
CA VAL A 96 -9.94 -9.15 -8.64
C VAL A 96 -10.49 -9.38 -7.23
#